data_AF-A0A3S0E035-F1
#
_entry.id   AF-A0A3S0E035-F1
#
_cell.length_a   1.000
_cell.length_b   1.000
_cell.length_c   1.000
_cell.angle_alpha   90.00
_cell.angle_beta   90.00
_cell.angle_gamma   90.00
#
_symmetry.space_group_name_H-M   'P 1'
#
loop_
_entity.id
_entity.type
_entity.pdbx_description
1 polymer ?
#
loop_
_entity_poly.entity_id
_entity_poly.type
_entity_poly.pdbx_seq_one_letter_code
_entity_poly.pdbx_strand_id
1 'polypeptide(L)'
;MERRNVTQRKWWLLSVLTVALVGLGMWGLSPQDQAPGAPTRLDGVRTWFHAGGPMPAPSANSASAAEALSHASAQPAINPLDTMRLPTFRANDKGHLAMDQQTRTDVERIHALFPRDEALSKLESQSSGLPAAAQRDLKDLYQKYSQYSQAVTQAFPPGQDNGTLDDATRQLNGLHDLRVQYFGADDAQALFGDEEKTAKELLELMRKQTDPKQSLQDKADQAQAEWKQRQQPAQP
;
A
#
# COMPACT_ATOMS: atom_id res chain seq x y z
N MET A 1 -4.39 -18.63 42.43
CA MET A 1 -4.32 -17.51 41.47
C MET A 1 -3.46 -17.96 40.30
N GLU A 2 -4.09 -18.43 39.24
CA GLU A 2 -3.43 -19.06 38.09
C GLU A 2 -3.47 -18.07 36.92
N ARG A 3 -2.31 -17.56 36.51
CA ARG A 3 -2.20 -16.68 35.34
C ARG A 3 -2.24 -17.56 34.09
N ARG A 4 -3.40 -17.58 33.43
CA ARG A 4 -3.53 -18.20 32.11
C ARG A 4 -2.81 -17.34 31.08
N ASN A 5 -1.77 -17.92 30.48
CA ASN A 5 -1.07 -17.39 29.33
C ASN A 5 -2.04 -17.30 28.14
N VAL A 6 -2.36 -16.09 27.69
CA VAL A 6 -3.11 -15.89 26.45
C VAL A 6 -2.11 -15.98 25.29
N THR A 7 -2.27 -17.01 24.50
CA THR A 7 -1.46 -17.37 23.34
C THR A 7 -1.54 -16.30 22.25
N GLN A 8 -0.39 -15.68 21.94
CA GLN A 8 -0.15 -14.94 20.71
C GLN A 8 -0.25 -15.88 19.50
N ARG A 9 -1.41 -15.94 18.85
CA ARG A 9 -1.56 -16.57 17.53
C ARG A 9 -2.84 -16.04 16.87
N LYS A 10 -2.70 -15.51 15.64
CA LYS A 10 -3.73 -15.04 14.68
C LYS A 10 -3.92 -13.51 14.60
N TRP A 11 -3.02 -12.82 13.91
CA TRP A 11 -3.24 -11.44 13.43
C TRP A 11 -2.66 -11.26 12.01
N TRP A 12 -3.26 -11.94 11.03
CA TRP A 12 -2.86 -11.83 9.59
C TRP A 12 -3.93 -11.21 8.69
N LEU A 13 -5.06 -10.71 9.22
CA LEU A 13 -6.21 -10.34 8.39
C LEU A 13 -6.40 -8.83 8.16
N LEU A 14 -5.36 -8.03 8.37
CA LEU A 14 -5.29 -6.65 7.85
C LEU A 14 -4.50 -6.55 6.54
N SER A 15 -4.04 -7.69 6.00
CA SER A 15 -3.23 -7.73 4.77
C SER A 15 -3.97 -8.34 3.58
N VAL A 16 -5.10 -9.02 3.73
CA VAL A 16 -5.67 -9.77 2.58
C VAL A 16 -6.41 -8.88 1.59
N LEU A 17 -7.02 -7.77 2.02
CA LEU A 17 -7.64 -6.84 1.06
C LEU A 17 -6.68 -5.79 0.49
N THR A 18 -5.60 -5.45 1.22
CA THR A 18 -4.58 -4.49 0.76
C THR A 18 -3.43 -5.14 -0.02
N VAL A 19 -3.04 -6.38 0.28
CA VAL A 19 -2.00 -7.10 -0.51
C VAL A 19 -2.57 -7.63 -1.83
N ALA A 20 -3.88 -7.79 -1.97
CA ALA A 20 -4.50 -8.19 -3.23
C ALA A 20 -4.55 -7.09 -4.31
N LEU A 21 -4.41 -5.81 -3.95
CA LEU A 21 -4.50 -4.67 -4.90
C LEU A 21 -3.14 -4.04 -5.29
N VAL A 22 -2.07 -4.28 -4.53
CA VAL A 22 -0.72 -3.79 -4.89
C VAL A 22 -0.05 -4.65 -5.98
N GLY A 23 -0.57 -5.84 -6.26
CA GLY A 23 0.01 -6.79 -7.24
C GLY A 23 -0.28 -6.53 -8.73
N LEU A 24 -1.07 -5.51 -9.10
CA LEU A 24 -1.58 -5.34 -10.47
C LEU A 24 -0.95 -4.19 -11.28
N GLY A 25 0.12 -3.55 -10.78
CA GLY A 25 0.81 -2.45 -11.48
C GLY A 25 2.02 -2.83 -12.34
N MET A 26 2.37 -4.12 -12.47
CA MET A 26 3.59 -4.56 -13.18
C MET A 26 3.28 -5.61 -14.26
N TRP A 27 2.50 -5.25 -15.28
CA TRP A 27 2.46 -6.04 -16.52
C TRP A 27 2.59 -5.10 -17.72
N GLY A 28 3.81 -5.03 -18.25
CA GLY A 28 4.11 -4.25 -19.45
C GLY A 28 5.61 -4.05 -19.61
N LEU A 29 6.35 -5.14 -19.82
CA LEU A 29 7.62 -5.26 -20.56
C LEU A 29 8.20 -6.66 -20.34
N SER A 30 7.96 -7.57 -21.29
CA SER A 30 8.85 -8.73 -21.51
C SER A 30 9.71 -8.43 -22.73
N PRO A 31 11.00 -8.78 -22.69
CA PRO A 31 11.43 -9.80 -23.65
C PRO A 31 12.25 -10.94 -23.03
N GLN A 32 12.33 -11.97 -23.88
CA GLN A 32 12.71 -13.38 -23.73
C GLN A 32 14.10 -13.76 -23.18
N ASP A 33 14.09 -15.01 -22.67
CA ASP A 33 15.10 -16.08 -22.73
C ASP A 33 16.40 -15.99 -21.92
N GLN A 34 16.42 -16.74 -20.81
CA GLN A 34 17.30 -17.91 -20.66
C GLN A 34 16.99 -18.71 -19.36
N ALA A 35 16.70 -20.00 -19.53
CA ALA A 35 16.93 -21.04 -18.52
C ALA A 35 18.10 -21.92 -19.01
N PRO A 36 18.79 -22.73 -18.18
CA PRO A 36 18.37 -23.22 -16.87
C PRO A 36 19.45 -23.12 -15.78
N GLY A 37 19.04 -22.66 -14.60
CA GLY A 37 19.76 -22.86 -13.35
C GLY A 37 18.77 -22.64 -12.22
N ALA A 38 18.31 -23.72 -11.60
CA ALA A 38 17.30 -23.66 -10.54
C ALA A 38 17.81 -22.81 -9.36
N PRO A 39 17.14 -21.69 -9.00
CA PRO A 39 17.39 -21.04 -7.75
C PRO A 39 16.38 -21.55 -6.71
N THR A 40 16.93 -22.11 -5.64
CA THR A 40 16.30 -22.29 -4.34
C THR A 40 15.46 -21.06 -4.00
N ARG A 41 14.13 -21.24 -3.83
CA ARG A 41 13.23 -20.19 -3.33
C ARG A 41 13.73 -19.77 -1.94
N LEU A 42 14.40 -18.62 -1.87
CA LEU A 42 14.62 -17.90 -0.64
C LEU A 42 13.40 -17.02 -0.40
N ASP A 43 12.68 -17.33 0.68
CA ASP A 43 11.56 -16.57 1.24
C ASP A 43 12.00 -15.12 1.54
N GLY A 44 11.86 -14.25 0.54
CA GLY A 44 12.26 -12.83 0.58
C GLY A 44 11.43 -11.93 1.50
N VAL A 45 10.45 -12.50 2.21
CA VAL A 45 9.57 -11.76 3.14
C VAL A 45 9.95 -11.95 4.61
N ARG A 46 10.86 -12.89 4.93
CA ARG A 46 11.27 -13.18 6.32
C ARG A 46 12.46 -12.37 6.82
N THR A 47 13.21 -11.72 5.94
CA THR A 47 14.42 -10.96 6.29
C THR A 47 14.15 -9.54 6.79
N TRP A 48 12.96 -8.99 6.55
CA TRP A 48 12.60 -7.64 7.02
C TRP A 48 12.13 -7.58 8.48
N PHE A 49 11.66 -8.70 9.07
CA PHE A 49 11.03 -8.70 10.40
C PHE A 49 11.93 -9.17 11.56
N HIS A 50 13.22 -9.38 11.34
CA HIS A 50 14.16 -9.81 12.40
C HIS A 50 15.12 -8.72 12.90
N ALA A 51 15.04 -7.49 12.41
CA ALA A 51 15.80 -6.35 12.94
C ALA A 51 15.12 -5.78 14.19
N GLY A 52 15.20 -6.49 15.32
CA GLY A 52 14.63 -5.98 16.59
C GLY A 52 14.74 -6.87 17.83
N GLY A 53 15.57 -7.91 17.81
CA GLY A 53 15.88 -8.68 19.03
C GLY A 53 17.03 -8.02 19.82
N PRO A 54 16.95 -7.90 21.16
CA PRO A 54 18.05 -7.37 21.96
C PRO A 54 19.29 -8.27 21.83
N MET A 55 20.41 -7.72 21.38
CA MET A 55 21.68 -8.43 21.32
C MET A 55 22.16 -8.80 22.74
N PRO A 56 22.69 -10.01 22.96
CA PRO A 56 23.46 -10.29 24.16
C PRO A 56 24.77 -9.48 24.15
N ALA A 57 25.10 -8.87 25.30
CA ALA A 57 26.33 -8.12 25.48
C ALA A 57 27.57 -9.01 25.32
N PRO A 58 28.58 -8.62 24.51
CA PRO A 58 29.84 -9.34 24.46
C PRO A 58 30.68 -9.03 25.71
N SER A 59 31.10 -10.10 26.37
CA SER A 59 32.02 -10.10 27.51
C SER A 59 33.35 -9.41 27.16
N ALA A 60 33.85 -8.63 28.12
CA ALA A 60 35.15 -7.98 28.08
C ALA A 60 36.28 -9.00 27.96
N ASN A 61 37.01 -8.96 26.85
CA ASN A 61 38.44 -9.22 26.84
C ASN A 61 39.07 -8.73 25.53
N SER A 62 40.29 -8.20 25.67
CA SER A 62 41.24 -7.80 24.63
C SER A 62 41.16 -6.32 24.23
N ALA A 63 41.64 -5.49 25.16
CA ALA A 63 42.31 -4.24 24.83
C ALA A 63 43.57 -4.54 24.00
N SER A 64 43.52 -4.35 22.68
CA SER A 64 44.68 -4.07 21.81
C SER A 64 44.22 -3.90 20.35
N ALA A 65 43.40 -2.88 20.06
CA ALA A 65 43.11 -2.45 18.69
C ALA A 65 42.72 -0.96 18.60
N ALA A 66 43.18 -0.15 19.56
CA ALA A 66 42.72 1.23 19.73
C ALA A 66 43.37 2.27 18.78
N GLU A 67 44.25 1.87 17.86
CA GLU A 67 44.99 2.85 17.03
C GLU A 67 44.90 2.66 15.51
N ALA A 68 44.07 1.74 15.01
CA ALA A 68 44.00 1.44 13.57
C ALA A 68 42.66 1.75 12.87
N LEU A 69 41.75 2.54 13.47
CA LEU A 69 40.41 2.80 12.89
C LEU A 69 40.05 4.27 12.64
N SER A 70 40.96 5.22 12.89
CA SER A 70 40.64 6.65 12.74
C SER A 70 40.59 7.19 11.30
N HIS A 71 40.54 6.33 10.28
CA HIS A 71 40.37 6.73 8.87
C HIS A 71 39.39 5.85 8.09
N ALA A 72 38.38 5.27 8.76
CA ALA A 72 37.20 4.81 8.04
C ALA A 72 36.39 6.04 7.63
N SER A 73 36.61 6.51 6.40
CA SER A 73 35.74 7.48 5.73
C SER A 73 34.29 7.04 5.94
N ALA A 74 33.52 7.82 6.70
CA ALA A 74 32.09 7.61 6.82
C ALA A 74 31.48 7.82 5.43
N GLN A 75 31.33 6.74 4.66
CA GLN A 75 30.48 6.76 3.48
C GLN A 75 29.08 7.20 3.95
N PRO A 76 28.50 8.25 3.37
CA PRO A 76 27.13 8.63 3.72
C PRO A 76 26.25 7.42 3.46
N ALA A 77 25.55 6.97 4.50
CA ALA A 77 24.59 5.88 4.36
C ALA A 77 23.55 6.33 3.34
N ILE A 78 23.52 5.68 2.18
CA ILE A 78 22.52 5.94 1.14
C ILE A 78 21.17 5.56 1.73
N ASN A 79 20.28 6.53 1.92
CA ASN A 79 18.93 6.23 2.39
C ASN A 79 18.22 5.44 1.28
N PRO A 80 17.63 4.27 1.55
CA PRO A 80 16.93 3.49 0.53
C PRO A 80 15.79 4.27 -0.17
N LEU A 81 15.27 5.33 0.45
CA LEU A 81 14.30 6.21 -0.20
C LEU A 81 14.91 7.12 -1.28
N ASP A 82 16.22 7.36 -1.25
CA ASP A 82 16.91 8.21 -2.23
C ASP A 82 17.08 7.52 -3.58
N THR A 83 17.07 6.18 -3.62
CA THR A 83 17.21 5.38 -4.85
C THR A 83 15.86 4.94 -5.42
N MET A 84 14.76 5.22 -4.73
CA MET A 84 13.43 4.86 -5.19
C MET A 84 13.01 5.74 -6.37
N ARG A 85 12.46 5.12 -7.42
CA ARG A 85 11.84 5.86 -8.51
C ARG A 85 10.58 6.54 -8.00
N LEU A 86 10.64 7.87 -7.91
CA LEU A 86 9.52 8.69 -7.50
C LEU A 86 8.43 8.76 -8.57
N PRO A 87 7.18 9.03 -8.17
CA PRO A 87 6.08 9.20 -9.11
C PRO A 87 6.28 10.31 -10.12
N THR A 88 5.70 10.16 -11.31
CA THR A 88 5.66 11.23 -12.31
C THR A 88 4.23 11.70 -12.51
N PHE A 89 3.95 12.94 -12.09
CA PHE A 89 2.65 13.57 -12.25
C PHE A 89 2.42 14.05 -13.69
N ARG A 90 1.15 14.12 -14.10
CA ARG A 90 0.75 14.49 -15.46
C ARG A 90 -0.24 15.64 -15.44
N ALA A 91 -0.16 16.50 -16.45
CA ALA A 91 -1.22 17.45 -16.76
C ALA A 91 -2.16 16.86 -17.82
N ASN A 92 -3.43 17.25 -17.78
CA ASN A 92 -4.39 16.99 -18.85
C ASN A 92 -4.28 18.04 -19.97
N ASP A 93 -5.08 17.86 -21.03
CA ASP A 93 -5.09 18.74 -22.21
C ASP A 93 -5.47 20.21 -21.89
N LYS A 94 -6.04 20.47 -20.72
CA LYS A 94 -6.41 21.81 -20.24
C LYS A 94 -5.31 22.44 -19.36
N GLY A 95 -4.18 21.77 -19.16
CA GLY A 95 -3.08 22.24 -18.31
C GLY A 95 -3.33 22.08 -16.80
N HIS A 96 -4.37 21.36 -16.41
CA HIS A 96 -4.67 21.01 -15.01
C HIS A 96 -4.10 19.64 -14.66
N LEU A 97 -4.03 19.30 -13.37
CA LEU A 97 -3.59 17.97 -12.95
C LEU A 97 -4.52 16.89 -13.54
N ALA A 98 -3.95 15.81 -14.05
CA ALA A 98 -4.71 14.63 -14.43
C ALA A 98 -5.28 13.96 -13.16
N MET A 99 -6.59 14.08 -12.94
CA MET A 99 -7.30 13.51 -11.80
C MET A 99 -7.72 12.08 -12.11
N ASP A 100 -6.87 11.11 -11.79
CA ASP A 100 -7.11 9.68 -12.00
C ASP A 100 -6.52 8.82 -10.86
N GLN A 101 -6.83 7.52 -10.87
CA GLN A 101 -6.34 6.56 -9.89
C GLN A 101 -4.80 6.54 -9.76
N GLN A 102 -4.07 6.73 -10.86
CA GLN A 102 -2.62 6.73 -10.84
C GLN A 102 -2.11 7.94 -10.05
N THR A 103 -2.64 9.14 -10.33
CA THR A 103 -2.29 10.35 -9.58
C THR A 103 -2.59 10.21 -8.10
N ARG A 104 -3.74 9.62 -7.73
CA ARG A 104 -4.06 9.34 -6.32
C ARG A 104 -3.08 8.38 -5.66
N THR A 105 -2.73 7.28 -6.35
CA THR A 105 -1.77 6.29 -5.85
C THR A 105 -0.39 6.91 -5.63
N ASP A 106 -0.01 7.82 -6.50
CA ASP A 106 1.26 8.52 -6.43
C ASP A 106 1.31 9.55 -5.28
N VAL A 107 0.20 10.27 -5.04
CA VAL A 107 0.02 11.11 -3.86
C VAL A 107 0.05 10.29 -2.57
N GLU A 108 -0.65 9.16 -2.53
CA GLU A 108 -0.66 8.22 -1.41
C GLU A 108 0.73 7.72 -1.08
N ARG A 109 1.52 7.32 -2.09
CA ARG A 109 2.90 6.87 -1.92
C ARG A 109 3.75 7.96 -1.27
N ILE A 110 3.67 9.20 -1.76
CA ILE A 110 4.43 10.30 -1.17
C ILE A 110 3.98 10.57 0.28
N HIS A 111 2.68 10.54 0.56
CA HIS A 111 2.14 10.72 1.90
C HIS A 111 2.58 9.61 2.87
N ALA A 112 2.70 8.37 2.40
CA ALA A 112 3.08 7.22 3.23
C ALA A 112 4.59 7.15 3.50
N LEU A 113 5.43 7.59 2.56
CA LEU A 113 6.88 7.42 2.64
C LEU A 113 7.60 8.59 3.31
N PHE A 114 7.04 9.79 3.26
CA PHE A 114 7.75 11.00 3.65
C PHE A 114 6.99 11.77 4.74
N PRO A 115 7.71 12.33 5.74
CA PRO A 115 7.14 13.34 6.61
C PRO A 115 6.62 14.53 5.81
N ARG A 116 5.64 15.26 6.35
CA ARG A 116 4.91 16.32 5.63
C ARG A 116 5.82 17.32 4.90
N ASP A 117 6.84 17.85 5.56
CA ASP A 117 7.69 18.89 4.95
C ASP A 117 8.54 18.32 3.81
N GLU A 118 9.03 17.09 3.95
CA GLU A 118 9.76 16.40 2.88
C GLU A 118 8.81 16.03 1.73
N ALA A 119 7.60 15.57 2.02
CA ALA A 119 6.59 15.25 1.02
C ALA A 119 6.27 16.46 0.13
N LEU A 120 6.13 17.66 0.71
CA LEU A 120 5.91 18.89 -0.06
C LEU A 120 7.08 19.22 -0.99
N SER A 121 8.31 19.04 -0.52
CA SER A 121 9.52 19.20 -1.34
C SER A 121 9.58 18.18 -2.48
N LYS A 122 9.22 16.92 -2.22
CA LYS A 122 9.11 15.88 -3.27
C LYS A 122 8.04 16.25 -4.30
N LEU A 123 6.85 16.71 -3.87
CA LEU A 123 5.80 17.14 -4.80
C LEU A 123 6.26 18.30 -5.69
N GLU A 124 6.95 19.30 -5.13
CA GLU A 124 7.48 20.42 -5.90
C GLU A 124 8.54 19.97 -6.91
N SER A 125 9.48 19.12 -6.51
CA SER A 125 10.48 18.55 -7.40
C SER A 125 9.83 17.75 -8.54
N GLN A 126 8.88 16.87 -8.22
CA GLN A 126 8.21 15.99 -9.20
C GLN A 126 7.21 16.72 -10.11
N SER A 127 6.77 17.93 -9.74
CA SER A 127 5.83 18.74 -10.53
C SER A 127 6.47 19.94 -11.22
N SER A 128 7.77 20.16 -11.07
CA SER A 128 8.49 21.32 -11.63
C SER A 128 8.32 21.51 -13.14
N GLY A 129 8.12 20.42 -13.89
CA GLY A 129 7.86 20.44 -15.34
C GLY A 129 6.38 20.64 -15.74
N LEU A 130 5.46 20.69 -14.77
CA LEU A 130 4.02 20.84 -15.03
C LEU A 130 3.62 22.31 -15.14
N PRO A 131 2.50 22.62 -15.81
CA PRO A 131 1.90 23.95 -15.76
C PRO A 131 1.59 24.39 -14.33
N ALA A 132 1.65 25.70 -14.06
CA ALA A 132 1.44 26.26 -12.72
C ALA A 132 0.07 25.88 -12.11
N ALA A 133 -0.98 25.75 -12.95
CA ALA A 133 -2.28 25.27 -12.51
C ALA A 133 -2.20 23.83 -11.96
N ALA A 134 -1.61 22.91 -12.73
CA ALA A 134 -1.42 21.52 -12.29
C ALA A 134 -0.54 21.40 -11.02
N GLN A 135 0.48 22.25 -10.85
CA GLN A 135 1.28 22.27 -9.63
C GLN A 135 0.45 22.68 -8.40
N ARG A 136 -0.42 23.68 -8.54
CA ARG A 136 -1.33 24.09 -7.47
C ARG A 136 -2.35 23.00 -7.17
N ASP A 137 -2.97 22.44 -8.21
CA ASP A 137 -3.96 21.37 -8.09
C ASP A 137 -3.35 20.14 -7.35
N LEU A 138 -2.07 19.83 -7.61
CA LEU A 138 -1.36 18.76 -6.91
C LEU A 138 -1.15 19.05 -5.42
N LYS A 139 -0.77 20.28 -5.06
CA LYS A 139 -0.62 20.69 -3.65
C LYS A 139 -1.98 20.60 -2.93
N ASP A 140 -3.05 21.05 -3.59
CA ASP A 140 -4.41 20.98 -3.06
C ASP A 140 -4.88 19.53 -2.88
N LEU A 141 -4.63 18.66 -3.87
CA LEU A 141 -4.94 17.23 -3.79
C LEU A 141 -4.21 16.56 -2.63
N TYR A 142 -2.91 16.81 -2.45
CA TYR A 142 -2.14 16.25 -1.34
C TYR A 142 -2.71 16.69 0.02
N GLN A 143 -3.08 17.97 0.16
CA GLN A 143 -3.67 18.48 1.39
C GLN A 143 -5.03 17.84 1.69
N LYS A 144 -5.90 17.67 0.69
CA LYS A 144 -7.18 16.96 0.84
C LYS A 144 -6.95 15.50 1.22
N TYR A 145 -6.00 14.84 0.56
CA TYR A 145 -5.65 13.45 0.83
C TYR A 145 -5.16 13.23 2.27
N SER A 146 -4.31 14.12 2.78
CA SER A 146 -3.82 14.01 4.16
C SER A 146 -4.96 14.11 5.19
N GLN A 147 -5.91 15.02 4.98
CA GLN A 147 -7.08 15.15 5.85
C GLN A 147 -8.02 13.94 5.73
N TYR A 148 -8.26 13.47 4.50
CA TYR A 148 -9.04 12.25 4.25
C TYR A 148 -8.41 11.04 4.94
N SER A 149 -7.09 10.85 4.84
CA SER A 149 -6.38 9.73 5.48
C SER A 149 -6.51 9.75 7.01
N GLN A 150 -6.46 10.94 7.61
CA GLN A 150 -6.73 11.12 9.04
C GLN A 150 -8.18 10.76 9.39
N ALA A 151 -9.16 11.23 8.61
CA ALA A 151 -10.57 10.93 8.82
C ALA A 151 -10.87 9.43 8.70
N VAL A 152 -10.27 8.74 7.72
CA VAL A 152 -10.36 7.28 7.58
C VAL A 152 -9.83 6.58 8.83
N THR A 153 -8.68 7.00 9.34
CA THR A 153 -8.09 6.40 10.55
C THR A 153 -8.98 6.59 11.78
N GLN A 154 -9.66 7.74 11.88
CA GLN A 154 -10.59 8.04 12.98
C GLN A 154 -11.92 7.28 12.85
N ALA A 155 -12.45 7.17 11.64
CA ALA A 155 -13.72 6.50 11.35
C ALA A 155 -13.61 4.97 11.43
N PHE A 156 -12.46 4.42 11.05
CA PHE A 156 -12.22 2.98 11.00
C PHE A 156 -10.94 2.62 11.76
N PRO A 157 -10.93 2.77 13.09
CA PRO A 157 -9.77 2.45 13.91
C PRO A 157 -9.45 0.95 13.83
N PRO A 158 -8.15 0.59 13.83
CA PRO A 158 -7.73 -0.80 13.73
C PRO A 158 -8.23 -1.62 14.93
N GLY A 159 -8.69 -2.85 14.67
CA GLY A 159 -9.09 -3.81 15.71
C GLY A 159 -10.51 -3.66 16.25
N GLN A 160 -11.35 -2.79 15.67
CA GLN A 160 -12.77 -2.65 16.06
C GLN A 160 -13.75 -3.45 15.17
N ASP A 161 -13.27 -4.04 14.07
CA ASP A 161 -14.10 -4.86 13.18
C ASP A 161 -14.20 -6.31 13.70
N ASN A 162 -15.41 -6.88 13.67
CA ASN A 162 -15.66 -8.29 13.98
C ASN A 162 -15.28 -9.22 12.80
N GLY A 163 -14.86 -8.65 11.69
CA GLY A 163 -14.39 -9.32 10.49
C GLY A 163 -15.54 -10.00 9.75
N THR A 164 -16.74 -9.42 9.74
CA THR A 164 -17.89 -10.00 9.02
C THR A 164 -18.07 -9.38 7.63
N LEU A 165 -18.80 -10.08 6.74
CA LEU A 165 -19.09 -9.54 5.40
C LEU A 165 -19.96 -8.27 5.45
N ASP A 166 -20.84 -8.17 6.43
CA ASP A 166 -21.68 -6.98 6.63
C ASP A 166 -20.88 -5.81 7.17
N ASP A 167 -19.89 -6.06 8.04
CA ASP A 167 -18.95 -5.02 8.49
C ASP A 167 -18.11 -4.50 7.32
N ALA A 168 -17.57 -5.39 6.48
CA ALA A 168 -16.82 -5.00 5.28
C ALA A 168 -17.67 -4.17 4.29
N THR A 169 -18.95 -4.54 4.11
CA THR A 169 -19.89 -3.77 3.28
C THR A 169 -20.14 -2.37 3.86
N ARG A 170 -20.35 -2.28 5.18
CA ARG A 170 -20.56 -1.01 5.88
C ARG A 170 -19.32 -0.11 5.77
N GLN A 171 -18.13 -0.68 5.95
CA GLN A 171 -16.87 0.05 5.84
C GLN A 171 -16.67 0.58 4.42
N LEU A 172 -16.93 -0.22 3.39
CA LEU A 172 -16.80 0.22 2.01
C LEU A 172 -17.74 1.40 1.69
N ASN A 173 -18.98 1.36 2.19
CA ASN A 173 -19.92 2.47 2.03
C ASN A 173 -19.46 3.73 2.78
N GLY A 174 -18.98 3.58 4.02
CA GLY A 174 -18.46 4.73 4.77
C GLY A 174 -17.17 5.32 4.18
N LEU A 175 -16.33 4.51 3.56
CA LEU A 175 -15.17 4.99 2.78
C LEU A 175 -15.63 5.81 1.56
N HIS A 176 -16.65 5.34 0.84
CA HIS A 176 -17.24 6.08 -0.27
C HIS A 176 -17.76 7.45 0.19
N ASP A 177 -18.52 7.49 1.29
CA ASP A 177 -19.06 8.73 1.84
C ASP A 177 -17.96 9.73 2.21
N LEU A 178 -16.89 9.26 2.86
CA LEU A 178 -15.71 10.09 3.15
C LEU A 178 -15.04 10.59 1.87
N ARG A 179 -14.89 9.76 0.85
CA ARG A 179 -14.29 10.19 -0.43
C ARG A 179 -15.13 11.28 -1.08
N VAL A 180 -16.44 11.12 -1.12
CA VAL A 180 -17.35 12.15 -1.65
C VAL A 180 -17.27 13.43 -0.82
N GLN A 181 -17.18 13.34 0.52
CA GLN A 181 -17.06 14.49 1.40
C GLN A 181 -15.78 15.31 1.16
N TYR A 182 -14.64 14.65 0.97
CA TYR A 182 -13.33 15.31 0.87
C TYR A 182 -12.97 15.74 -0.55
N PHE A 183 -13.39 14.98 -1.55
CA PHE A 183 -13.01 15.22 -2.95
C PHE A 183 -14.18 15.74 -3.80
N GLY A 184 -15.43 15.53 -3.38
CA GLY A 184 -16.60 15.72 -4.24
C GLY A 184 -16.90 14.47 -5.06
N ALA A 185 -18.12 14.35 -5.60
CA ALA A 185 -18.57 13.14 -6.27
C ALA A 185 -17.73 12.79 -7.51
N ASP A 186 -17.45 13.78 -8.37
CA ASP A 186 -16.74 13.55 -9.63
C ASP A 186 -15.28 13.14 -9.40
N ASP A 187 -14.56 13.87 -8.54
CA ASP A 187 -13.16 13.54 -8.22
C ASP A 187 -13.07 12.25 -7.41
N ALA A 188 -14.02 11.98 -6.49
CA ALA A 188 -14.06 10.70 -5.77
C ALA A 188 -14.20 9.52 -6.75
N GLN A 189 -15.09 9.66 -7.74
CA GLN A 189 -15.26 8.66 -8.80
C GLN A 189 -13.99 8.51 -9.64
N ALA A 190 -13.35 9.60 -10.05
CA ALA A 190 -12.15 9.56 -10.88
C ALA A 190 -10.93 8.95 -10.15
N LEU A 191 -10.79 9.24 -8.85
CA LEU A 191 -9.64 8.81 -8.05
C LEU A 191 -9.81 7.38 -7.49
N PHE A 192 -11.04 6.98 -7.12
CA PHE A 192 -11.32 5.74 -6.37
C PHE A 192 -12.34 4.80 -7.03
N GLY A 193 -13.05 5.23 -8.06
CA GLY A 193 -14.21 4.52 -8.60
C GLY A 193 -13.93 3.09 -9.04
N ASP A 194 -12.81 2.85 -9.73
CA ASP A 194 -12.44 1.51 -10.20
C ASP A 194 -12.12 0.55 -9.05
N GLU A 195 -11.44 1.04 -8.01
CA GLU A 195 -11.17 0.28 -6.80
C GLU A 195 -12.45 -0.05 -6.04
N GLU A 196 -13.33 0.94 -5.86
CA GLU A 196 -14.62 0.73 -5.19
C GLU A 196 -15.51 -0.25 -5.93
N LYS A 197 -15.57 -0.13 -7.27
CA LYS A 197 -16.31 -1.06 -8.11
C LYS A 197 -15.80 -2.49 -7.91
N THR A 198 -14.48 -2.67 -7.97
CA THR A 198 -13.84 -3.98 -7.77
C THR A 198 -14.15 -4.53 -6.37
N ALA A 199 -14.06 -3.70 -5.33
CA ALA A 199 -14.39 -4.11 -3.97
C ALA A 199 -15.86 -4.52 -3.81
N LYS A 200 -16.79 -3.76 -4.41
CA LYS A 200 -18.23 -4.09 -4.42
C LYS A 200 -18.48 -5.42 -5.11
N GLU A 201 -17.90 -5.64 -6.29
CA GLU A 201 -18.01 -6.90 -7.04
C GLU A 201 -17.50 -8.11 -6.24
N LEU A 202 -16.34 -7.98 -5.57
CA LEU A 202 -15.78 -9.05 -4.74
C LEU A 202 -16.69 -9.37 -3.53
N LEU A 203 -17.20 -8.36 -2.84
CA LEU A 203 -18.14 -8.56 -1.72
C LEU A 203 -19.43 -9.25 -2.18
N GLU A 204 -19.94 -8.90 -3.36
CA GLU A 204 -21.11 -9.57 -3.95
C GLU A 204 -20.83 -11.04 -4.27
N LEU A 205 -19.65 -11.35 -4.82
CA LEU A 205 -19.23 -12.73 -5.08
C LEU A 205 -19.13 -13.53 -3.78
N MET A 206 -18.54 -12.97 -2.73
CA MET A 206 -18.49 -13.60 -1.41
C MET A 206 -19.90 -13.85 -0.84
N ARG A 207 -20.84 -12.91 -1.07
CA ARG A 207 -22.23 -13.04 -0.58
C ARG A 207 -23.00 -14.15 -1.27
N LYS A 208 -22.69 -14.45 -2.53
CA LYS A 208 -23.29 -15.56 -3.31
C LYS A 208 -22.86 -16.93 -2.81
N GLN A 209 -21.78 -17.02 -2.04
CA GLN A 209 -21.28 -18.28 -1.51
C GLN A 209 -22.04 -18.64 -0.23
N THR A 210 -22.96 -19.60 -0.37
CA THR A 210 -23.92 -19.96 0.68
C THR A 210 -23.43 -21.03 1.65
N ASP A 211 -22.24 -21.62 1.47
CA ASP A 211 -21.73 -22.63 2.39
C ASP A 211 -21.46 -22.00 3.77
N PRO A 212 -22.17 -22.43 4.83
CA PRO A 212 -21.98 -21.89 6.18
C PRO A 212 -20.72 -22.41 6.87
N LYS A 213 -20.09 -23.48 6.35
CA LYS A 213 -18.85 -24.05 6.90
C LYS A 213 -17.59 -23.42 6.30
N GLN A 214 -17.73 -22.71 5.20
CA GLN A 214 -16.61 -22.05 4.52
C GLN A 214 -16.15 -20.83 5.33
N SER A 215 -14.83 -20.74 5.57
CA SER A 215 -14.26 -19.59 6.25
C SER A 215 -14.35 -18.34 5.37
N LEU A 216 -14.36 -17.16 5.96
CA LEU A 216 -14.36 -15.91 5.17
C LEU A 216 -13.14 -15.76 4.26
N GLN A 217 -12.00 -16.32 4.67
CA GLN A 217 -10.80 -16.34 3.85
C GLN A 217 -11.02 -17.19 2.58
N ASP A 218 -11.54 -18.41 2.74
CA ASP A 218 -11.84 -19.28 1.60
C ASP A 218 -12.88 -18.61 0.68
N LYS A 219 -13.81 -17.84 1.26
CA LYS A 219 -14.79 -17.10 0.49
C LYS A 219 -14.15 -16.00 -0.37
N ALA A 220 -13.22 -15.25 0.22
CA ALA A 220 -12.48 -14.20 -0.45
C ALA A 220 -11.60 -14.76 -1.58
N ASP A 221 -10.90 -15.87 -1.33
CA ASP A 221 -10.02 -16.50 -2.33
C ASP A 221 -10.83 -17.01 -3.53
N GLN A 222 -11.99 -17.63 -3.28
CA GLN A 222 -12.89 -18.08 -4.33
C GLN A 222 -13.49 -16.90 -5.12
N ALA A 223 -13.92 -15.83 -4.42
CA ALA A 223 -14.43 -14.63 -5.07
C ALA A 223 -13.38 -13.98 -5.96
N GLN A 224 -12.12 -13.91 -5.51
CA GLN A 224 -11.02 -13.36 -6.29
C GLN A 224 -10.71 -14.21 -7.52
N ALA A 225 -10.71 -15.54 -7.39
CA ALA A 225 -10.49 -16.45 -8.51
C ALA A 225 -11.59 -16.30 -9.58
N GLU A 226 -12.85 -16.24 -9.15
CA GLU A 226 -13.99 -16.04 -10.04
C GLU A 226 -13.95 -14.67 -10.73
N TRP A 227 -13.63 -13.61 -9.98
CA TRP A 227 -13.46 -12.27 -10.55
C TRP A 227 -12.36 -12.26 -11.62
N LYS A 228 -11.19 -12.84 -11.34
CA LYS A 228 -10.09 -12.94 -12.32
C LYS A 228 -10.50 -13.69 -13.58
N GLN A 229 -11.28 -14.76 -13.46
CA GLN A 229 -11.79 -15.51 -14.62
C GLN A 229 -12.73 -14.66 -15.49
N ARG A 230 -13.56 -13.81 -14.88
CA ARG A 230 -14.47 -12.90 -15.59
C ARG A 230 -13.75 -11.77 -16.32
N GLN A 231 -12.57 -11.37 -15.85
CA GLN A 231 -11.74 -10.32 -16.46
C GLN A 231 -10.94 -10.83 -17.67
N GLN A 232 -10.81 -12.15 -17.86
CA GLN A 232 -10.15 -12.70 -19.04
C GLN A 232 -11.12 -12.63 -20.24
N PRO A 233 -10.72 -12.03 -21.38
CA PRO A 233 -11.54 -12.07 -22.57
C PRO A 233 -11.75 -13.54 -22.97
N ALA A 234 -12.98 -13.92 -23.32
CA ALA A 234 -13.26 -15.25 -23.85
C ALA A 234 -12.34 -15.50 -25.04
N GLN A 235 -11.45 -16.49 -24.92
CA GLN A 235 -10.63 -16.91 -26.05
C GLN A 235 -11.58 -17.44 -27.14
N PRO A 236 -11.49 -16.93 -28.38
CA PRO A 236 -12.31 -17.42 -29.49
C PRO A 236 -11.98 -18.86 -29.88
#